data_AF-J0LC62-F1
#
_entry.id   AF-J0LC62-F1
#
_cell.length_a   1.000
_cell.length_b   1.000
_cell.length_c   1.000
_cell.angle_alpha   90.00
_cell.angle_beta   90.00
_cell.angle_gamma   90.00
#
_symmetry.space_group_name_H-M   'P 1'
#
loop_
_entity.id
_entity.type
_entity.pdbx_description
1 polymer ?
#
loop_
_entity_poly.entity_id
_entity_poly.type
_entity_poly.pdbx_seq_one_letter_code
_entity_poly.pdbx_strand_id
1 'polypeptide(L)'
;KKYKPVAKKVRPLQEHLPQEYRIERHRPSGCMDSLPTLPTHPPVWAPTTRHLTRERMDNFDIGRDDFLWPEEVKLLQFIVEQHQSVFAWTEAERRRFKTEYFPPIRYPVVPHEPWADRNIPVPHAVRSKLIALLKEKIAAGVYEPSNSAYRSGWFSVVKKDGTSLRI
;
A
#
# COMPACT_ATOMS: atom_id res chain seq x y z
N LYS A 1 9.77 -35.76 -7.14
CA LYS A 1 8.81 -34.95 -7.96
C LYS A 1 8.87 -35.46 -9.39
N LYS A 2 7.75 -35.91 -9.98
CA LYS A 2 7.69 -36.32 -11.41
C LYS A 2 7.95 -35.07 -12.26
N TYR A 3 8.95 -35.12 -13.14
CA TYR A 3 9.25 -34.02 -14.07
C TYR A 3 7.99 -33.71 -14.91
N LYS A 4 7.57 -32.45 -14.94
CA LYS A 4 6.41 -32.03 -15.76
C LYS A 4 6.95 -31.72 -17.16
N PRO A 5 6.75 -32.60 -18.15
CA PRO A 5 7.29 -32.38 -19.49
C PRO A 5 6.72 -31.10 -20.08
N VAL A 6 7.49 -30.42 -20.93
CA VAL A 6 7.12 -29.13 -21.54
C VAL A 6 5.74 -29.18 -22.21
N ALA A 7 5.39 -30.32 -22.83
CA ALA A 7 4.10 -30.57 -23.45
C ALA A 7 2.89 -30.52 -22.49
N LYS A 8 3.10 -30.75 -21.18
CA LYS A 8 2.07 -30.67 -20.12
C LYS A 8 2.06 -29.33 -19.39
N LYS A 9 2.84 -28.35 -19.84
CA LYS A 9 2.86 -27.01 -19.26
C LYS A 9 1.64 -26.24 -19.76
N VAL A 10 0.73 -25.91 -18.85
CA VAL A 10 -0.36 -24.97 -19.14
C VAL A 10 0.26 -23.61 -19.42
N ARG A 11 -0.06 -23.03 -20.57
CA ARG A 11 0.36 -21.69 -20.95
C ARG A 11 -0.81 -20.72 -20.74
N PRO A 12 -0.57 -19.50 -20.27
CA PRO A 12 -1.63 -18.50 -20.23
C PRO A 12 -2.13 -18.23 -21.66
N LEU A 13 -3.43 -18.01 -21.79
CA LEU A 13 -4.02 -17.54 -23.04
C LEU A 13 -3.55 -16.11 -23.27
N GLN A 14 -2.88 -15.87 -24.40
CA GLN A 14 -2.39 -14.56 -24.78
C GLN A 14 -3.45 -13.86 -25.63
N GLU A 15 -4.49 -13.36 -24.97
CA GLU A 15 -5.58 -12.62 -25.61
C GLU A 15 -5.48 -11.12 -25.32
N HIS A 16 -6.10 -10.30 -26.17
CA HIS A 16 -6.23 -8.87 -25.92
C HIS A 16 -7.22 -8.62 -24.78
N LEU A 17 -6.89 -7.70 -23.87
CA LEU A 17 -7.80 -7.29 -22.80
C LEU A 17 -9.03 -6.59 -23.41
N PRO A 18 -10.26 -7.11 -23.22
CA PRO A 18 -11.45 -6.46 -23.75
C PRO A 18 -11.65 -5.06 -23.15
N GLN A 19 -12.22 -4.14 -23.93
CA GLN A 19 -12.34 -2.73 -23.55
C GLN A 19 -13.10 -2.52 -22.24
N GLU A 20 -14.10 -3.36 -21.96
CA GLU A 20 -14.91 -3.33 -20.72
C GLU A 20 -14.15 -3.65 -19.43
N TYR A 21 -12.96 -4.27 -19.53
CA TYR A 21 -12.08 -4.56 -18.39
C TYR A 21 -10.91 -3.58 -18.29
N ARG A 22 -10.85 -2.57 -19.16
CA ARG A 22 -9.78 -1.58 -19.12
C ARG A 22 -9.91 -0.74 -17.85
N ILE A 23 -8.79 -0.50 -17.18
CA ILE A 23 -8.76 0.33 -15.97
C ILE A 23 -9.08 1.77 -16.36
N GLU A 24 -10.22 2.27 -15.88
CA GLU A 24 -10.59 3.67 -16.00
C GLU A 24 -9.93 4.48 -14.89
N ARG A 25 -9.47 5.69 -15.25
CA ARG A 25 -8.89 6.65 -14.31
C ARG A 25 -9.62 7.95 -14.51
N HIS A 26 -10.36 8.38 -13.51
CA HIS A 26 -11.04 9.66 -13.54
C HIS A 26 -10.19 10.71 -12.84
N ARG A 27 -10.24 11.93 -13.35
CA ARG A 27 -9.78 13.11 -12.64
C ARG A 27 -11.01 13.92 -12.28
N PRO A 28 -11.52 13.82 -11.03
CA PRO A 28 -12.63 14.64 -10.57
C PRO A 28 -12.35 16.12 -10.78
N SER A 29 -13.37 16.87 -11.22
CA SER A 29 -13.30 18.31 -11.37
C SER A 29 -13.00 18.97 -10.03
N GLY A 30 -12.12 19.97 -10.02
CA GLY A 30 -11.79 20.75 -8.82
C GLY A 30 -10.90 20.04 -7.79
N CYS A 31 -10.28 18.91 -8.15
CA CYS A 31 -9.39 18.17 -7.23
C CYS A 31 -8.16 18.96 -6.73
N MET A 32 -7.81 20.07 -7.38
CA MET A 32 -6.70 20.95 -6.99
C MET A 32 -7.17 22.28 -6.38
N ASP A 33 -8.47 22.54 -6.34
CA ASP A 33 -9.01 23.85 -5.94
C ASP A 33 -8.83 24.09 -4.44
N SER A 34 -8.68 23.03 -3.65
CA SER A 34 -8.44 23.08 -2.20
C SER A 34 -6.95 23.16 -1.83
N LEU A 35 -6.04 23.42 -2.78
CA LEU A 35 -4.61 23.54 -2.46
C LEU A 35 -4.35 24.85 -1.71
N PRO A 36 -3.59 24.80 -0.59
CA PRO A 36 -3.23 26.02 0.13
C PRO A 36 -2.26 26.85 -0.70
N THR A 37 -2.36 28.18 -0.59
CA THR A 37 -1.39 29.09 -1.17
C THR A 37 -0.06 29.01 -0.40
N LEU A 38 1.06 29.06 -1.13
CA LEU A 38 2.38 29.02 -0.51
C LEU A 38 2.70 30.38 0.16
N PRO A 39 3.14 30.39 1.42
CA PRO A 39 3.57 31.62 2.08
C PRO A 39 4.89 32.10 1.49
N THR A 40 5.03 33.41 1.29
CA THR A 40 6.29 34.05 0.90
C THR A 40 7.31 34.08 2.05
N HIS A 41 6.81 34.15 3.30
CA HIS A 41 7.61 34.09 4.52
C HIS A 41 7.07 32.97 5.42
N PRO A 42 7.58 31.74 5.28
CA PRO A 42 7.09 30.61 6.06
C PRO A 42 7.39 30.81 7.55
N PRO A 43 6.43 30.54 8.44
CA PRO A 43 6.65 30.61 9.88
C PRO A 43 7.62 29.52 10.34
N VAL A 44 8.19 29.69 11.53
CA VAL A 44 8.93 28.60 12.19
C VAL A 44 7.96 27.46 12.46
N TRP A 45 8.32 26.25 12.03
CA TRP A 45 7.45 25.10 12.16
C TRP A 45 7.22 24.72 13.63
N ALA A 46 5.97 24.39 13.94
CA ALA A 46 5.55 23.80 15.20
C ALA A 46 4.45 22.75 14.92
N PRO A 47 4.44 21.63 15.66
CA PRO A 47 3.44 20.59 15.46
C PRO A 47 2.05 21.13 15.79
N THR A 48 1.14 21.14 14.82
CA THR A 48 -0.24 21.60 15.03
C THR A 48 -1.13 20.48 15.58
N THR A 49 -0.81 19.22 15.27
CA THR A 49 -1.56 18.06 15.74
C THR A 49 -0.65 17.01 16.37
N ARG A 50 -1.25 16.00 16.99
CA ARG A 50 -0.53 14.81 17.50
C ARG A 50 -0.07 13.86 16.39
N HIS A 51 -0.52 14.05 15.15
CA HIS A 51 -0.19 13.17 14.03
C HIS A 51 1.22 13.44 13.50
N LEU A 52 1.62 14.71 13.35
CA LEU A 52 2.96 15.07 12.91
C LEU A 52 3.77 15.61 14.10
N THR A 53 4.48 14.72 14.78
CA THR A 53 5.36 15.07 15.90
C THR A 53 6.72 15.58 15.41
N ARG A 54 7.51 16.20 16.30
CA ARG A 54 8.88 16.63 15.99
C ARG A 54 9.77 15.47 15.54
N GLU A 55 9.73 14.34 16.24
CA GLU A 55 10.46 13.13 15.82
C GLU A 55 10.08 12.67 14.41
N ARG A 56 8.80 12.74 14.05
CA ARG A 56 8.31 12.40 12.70
C ARG A 56 8.78 13.40 11.65
N MET A 57 8.80 14.70 11.98
CA MET A 57 9.34 15.75 11.11
C MET A 57 10.85 15.57 10.89
N ASP A 58 11.60 15.28 11.94
CA ASP A 58 13.05 15.09 11.89
C ASP A 58 13.43 13.88 11.02
N ASN A 59 12.60 12.83 11.01
CA ASN A 59 12.79 11.66 10.13
C ASN A 59 12.69 11.96 8.63
N PHE A 60 12.13 13.11 8.23
CA PHE A 60 12.16 13.51 6.81
C PHE A 60 13.54 14.00 6.36
N ASP A 61 14.47 14.28 7.29
CA ASP A 61 15.85 14.70 7.00
C ASP A 61 15.90 15.90 6.03
N ILE A 62 15.00 16.87 6.25
CA ILE A 62 14.85 18.07 5.40
C ILE A 62 16.06 18.99 5.63
N GLY A 63 16.79 19.29 4.56
CA GLY A 63 17.97 20.17 4.62
C GLY A 63 19.27 19.42 4.89
N ARG A 64 19.30 18.10 4.66
CA ARG A 64 20.54 17.33 4.63
C ARG A 64 21.57 17.97 3.68
N ASP A 65 22.83 17.96 4.07
CA ASP A 65 23.99 18.44 3.30
C ASP A 65 24.00 19.96 3.02
N ASP A 66 23.26 20.75 3.81
CA ASP A 66 23.16 22.23 3.70
C ASP A 66 22.78 22.73 2.29
N PHE A 67 22.15 21.87 1.49
CA PHE A 67 21.75 22.19 0.12
C PHE A 67 20.63 23.24 0.06
N LEU A 68 19.74 23.23 1.05
CA LEU A 68 18.58 24.11 1.14
C LEU A 68 18.87 25.31 2.02
N TRP A 69 18.33 26.47 1.64
CA TRP A 69 18.41 27.66 2.48
C TRP A 69 17.51 27.52 3.71
N PRO A 70 17.82 28.21 4.83
CA PRO A 70 16.98 28.15 6.03
C PRO A 70 15.50 28.47 5.78
N GLU A 71 15.21 29.38 4.85
CA GLU A 71 13.86 29.73 4.41
C GLU A 71 13.17 28.61 3.62
N GLU A 72 13.91 27.89 2.77
CA GLU A 72 13.38 26.76 2.00
C GLU A 72 13.07 25.56 2.90
N VAL A 73 13.90 25.30 3.91
CA VAL A 73 13.63 24.28 4.93
C VAL A 73 12.32 24.59 5.66
N LYS A 74 12.12 25.85 6.09
CA LYS A 74 10.86 26.28 6.73
C LYS A 74 9.67 26.11 5.78
N LEU A 75 9.83 26.43 4.50
CA LEU A 75 8.76 26.27 3.51
C LEU A 75 8.37 24.79 3.34
N LEU A 76 9.34 23.88 3.24
CA LEU A 76 9.08 22.46 3.15
C LEU A 76 8.40 21.90 4.41
N GLN A 77 8.87 22.29 5.59
CA GLN A 77 8.21 21.93 6.85
C GLN A 77 6.75 22.41 6.89
N PHE A 78 6.48 23.62 6.40
CA PHE A 78 5.12 24.14 6.26
C PHE A 78 4.27 23.27 5.31
N ILE A 79 4.79 22.91 4.13
CA ILE A 79 4.08 22.06 3.16
C ILE A 79 3.76 20.69 3.78
N VAL A 80 4.73 20.06 4.46
CA VAL A 80 4.53 18.78 5.13
C VAL A 80 3.45 18.88 6.21
N GLU A 81 3.42 19.97 6.98
CA GLU A 81 2.38 20.22 7.99
C GLU A 81 0.98 20.38 7.37
N GLN A 82 0.85 21.15 6.30
CA GLN A 82 -0.43 21.34 5.59
C GLN A 82 -0.96 20.01 5.02
N HIS A 83 -0.05 19.13 4.59
CA HIS A 83 -0.38 17.84 4.00
C HIS A 83 -0.16 16.66 4.94
N GLN A 84 -0.10 16.88 6.26
CA GLN A 84 0.24 15.85 7.25
C GLN A 84 -0.61 14.57 7.11
N SER A 85 -1.89 14.71 6.75
CA SER A 85 -2.84 13.60 6.58
C SER A 85 -2.52 12.64 5.42
N VAL A 86 -1.60 13.01 4.52
CA VAL A 86 -1.13 12.17 3.41
C VAL A 86 -0.15 11.10 3.89
N PHE A 87 0.62 11.41 4.94
CA PHE A 87 1.61 10.49 5.48
C PHE A 87 0.96 9.48 6.41
N ALA A 88 1.36 8.22 6.28
CA ALA A 88 0.91 7.13 7.13
C ALA A 88 2.10 6.60 7.94
N TRP A 89 1.97 6.62 9.26
CA TRP A 89 3.00 6.13 10.18
C TRP A 89 2.70 4.74 10.73
N THR A 90 1.44 4.32 10.64
CA THR A 90 0.97 2.99 11.03
C THR A 90 0.17 2.37 9.89
N GLU A 91 0.05 1.03 9.85
CA GLU A 91 -0.75 0.36 8.80
C GLU A 91 -2.23 0.74 8.90
N ALA A 92 -2.73 1.13 10.08
CA ALA A 92 -4.10 1.62 10.27
C ALA A 92 -4.35 3.00 9.63
N GLU A 93 -3.32 3.85 9.52
CA GLU A 93 -3.39 5.15 8.84
C GLU A 93 -3.36 5.01 7.32
N ARG A 94 -3.00 3.82 6.81
CA ARG A 94 -2.95 3.55 5.38
C ARG A 94 -4.33 3.65 4.77
N ARG A 95 -4.52 4.67 3.91
CA ARG A 95 -5.79 4.91 3.23
C ARG A 95 -5.90 4.10 1.94
N ARG A 96 -7.14 4.00 1.45
CA ARG A 96 -7.48 3.42 0.14
C ARG A 96 -7.66 4.54 -0.89
N PHE A 97 -7.43 4.22 -2.16
CA PHE A 97 -7.79 5.14 -3.24
C PHE A 97 -9.30 5.39 -3.23
N LYS A 98 -9.68 6.65 -3.46
CA LYS A 98 -11.09 7.02 -3.60
C LYS A 98 -11.65 6.40 -4.89
N THR A 99 -12.83 5.79 -4.79
CA THR A 99 -13.56 5.19 -5.92
C THR A 99 -13.84 6.20 -7.04
N GLU A 100 -14.00 7.47 -6.68
CA GLU A 100 -14.18 8.59 -7.63
C GLU A 100 -13.02 8.74 -8.62
N TYR A 101 -11.80 8.38 -8.23
CA TYR A 101 -10.62 8.44 -9.09
C TYR A 101 -10.38 7.09 -9.78
N PHE A 102 -10.54 6.01 -9.02
CA PHE A 102 -10.27 4.64 -9.45
C PHE A 102 -11.46 3.75 -9.11
N PRO A 103 -12.37 3.47 -10.07
CA PRO A 103 -13.45 2.53 -9.82
C PRO A 103 -12.92 1.12 -9.57
N PRO A 104 -13.72 0.22 -8.96
CA PRO A 104 -13.31 -1.15 -8.71
C PRO A 104 -12.95 -1.86 -10.02
N ILE A 105 -11.82 -2.57 -10.01
CA ILE A 105 -11.33 -3.29 -11.18
C ILE A 105 -12.14 -4.57 -11.37
N ARG A 106 -12.61 -4.80 -12.60
CA ARG A 106 -13.21 -6.06 -13.01
C ARG A 106 -12.12 -6.93 -13.65
N TYR A 107 -11.99 -8.17 -13.20
CA TYR A 107 -11.06 -9.12 -13.81
C TYR A 107 -11.75 -9.89 -14.94
N PRO A 108 -11.16 -9.97 -16.15
CA PRO A 108 -11.63 -10.88 -17.17
C PRO A 108 -11.36 -12.32 -16.72
N VAL A 109 -12.38 -13.17 -16.77
CA VAL A 109 -12.26 -14.59 -16.43
C VAL A 109 -12.73 -15.43 -17.61
N VAL A 110 -11.94 -16.45 -17.94
CA VAL A 110 -12.32 -17.50 -18.91
C VAL A 110 -13.09 -18.58 -18.14
N PRO A 111 -14.04 -19.31 -18.75
CA PRO A 111 -14.66 -20.46 -18.09
C PRO A 111 -13.61 -21.44 -17.55
N HIS A 112 -13.61 -21.66 -16.24
CA HIS A 112 -12.68 -22.57 -15.57
C HIS A 112 -13.31 -23.12 -14.29
N GLU A 113 -12.74 -24.23 -13.81
CA GLU A 113 -13.07 -24.75 -12.49
C GLU A 113 -12.29 -23.98 -11.42
N PRO A 114 -12.96 -23.49 -10.35
CA PRO A 114 -12.26 -22.92 -9.21
C PRO A 114 -11.29 -23.92 -8.59
N TRP A 115 -10.16 -23.44 -8.05
CA TRP A 115 -9.17 -24.29 -7.40
C TRP A 115 -9.09 -24.04 -5.90
N ALA A 116 -8.85 -25.11 -5.15
CA ALA A 116 -8.66 -25.06 -3.70
C ALA A 116 -7.38 -25.80 -3.32
N ASP A 117 -6.24 -25.13 -3.44
CA ASP A 117 -4.94 -25.66 -3.07
C ASP A 117 -4.84 -25.90 -1.56
N ARG A 118 -4.01 -26.87 -1.16
CA ARG A 118 -3.67 -27.09 0.25
C ARG A 118 -2.68 -26.04 0.72
N ASN A 119 -2.95 -25.40 1.87
CA ASN A 119 -2.01 -24.46 2.47
C ASN A 119 -0.71 -25.15 2.90
N ILE A 120 0.39 -24.42 2.72
CA ILE A 120 1.71 -24.84 3.19
C ILE A 120 1.71 -24.74 4.72
N PRO A 121 2.17 -25.78 5.45
CA PRO A 121 2.25 -25.73 6.91
C PRO A 121 3.10 -24.56 7.38
N VAL A 122 2.57 -23.78 8.32
CA VAL A 122 3.28 -22.64 8.92
C VAL A 122 4.23 -23.17 10.01
N PRO A 123 5.54 -22.83 9.96
CA PRO A 123 6.47 -23.23 11.02
C PRO A 123 6.06 -22.65 12.38
N HIS A 124 6.19 -23.46 13.45
CA HIS A 124 5.79 -23.05 14.80
C HIS A 124 6.50 -21.78 15.30
N ALA A 125 7.78 -21.62 14.97
CA ALA A 125 8.59 -20.47 15.40
C ALA A 125 8.05 -19.10 14.91
N VAL A 126 7.37 -19.07 13.76
CA VAL A 126 6.86 -17.81 13.16
C VAL A 126 5.36 -17.61 13.38
N ARG A 127 4.65 -18.60 13.94
CA ARG A 127 3.19 -18.64 13.99
C ARG A 127 2.58 -17.47 14.75
N SER A 128 3.11 -17.12 15.93
CA SER A 128 2.60 -16.02 16.76
C SER A 128 2.72 -14.66 16.05
N LYS A 129 3.91 -14.38 15.51
CA LYS A 129 4.18 -13.16 14.72
C LYS A 129 3.28 -13.08 13.49
N LEU A 130 3.08 -14.20 12.80
CA LEU A 130 2.21 -14.26 11.64
C LEU A 130 0.74 -13.96 11.98
N ILE A 131 0.24 -14.50 13.09
CA ILE A 131 -1.12 -14.21 13.57
C ILE A 131 -1.28 -12.72 13.89
N ALA A 132 -0.29 -12.12 14.56
CA ALA A 132 -0.31 -10.68 14.84
C ALA A 132 -0.36 -9.85 13.55
N LEU A 133 0.50 -10.17 12.57
CA LEU A 133 0.53 -9.52 11.27
C LEU A 133 -0.80 -9.64 10.51
N LEU A 134 -1.42 -10.82 10.52
CA LEU A 134 -2.72 -11.04 9.88
C LEU A 134 -3.82 -10.21 10.56
N LYS A 135 -3.85 -10.15 11.89
CA LYS A 135 -4.81 -9.33 12.63
C LYS A 135 -4.63 -7.85 12.34
N GLU A 136 -3.40 -7.36 12.24
CA GLU A 136 -3.10 -5.98 11.87
C GLU A 136 -3.63 -5.65 10.46
N LYS A 137 -3.40 -6.55 9.49
CA LYS A 137 -3.91 -6.38 8.12
C LYS A 137 -5.43 -6.42 8.03
N ILE A 138 -6.10 -7.23 8.86
CA ILE A 138 -7.56 -7.24 8.97
C ILE A 138 -8.04 -5.93 9.59
N ALA A 139 -7.42 -5.46 10.67
CA ALA A 139 -7.77 -4.20 11.33
C ALA A 139 -7.58 -2.99 10.41
N ALA A 140 -6.54 -3.00 9.57
CA ALA A 140 -6.31 -1.99 8.54
C ALA A 140 -7.27 -2.10 7.34
N GLY A 141 -8.12 -3.14 7.27
CA GLY A 141 -9.06 -3.35 6.17
C GLY A 141 -8.41 -3.79 4.86
N VAL A 142 -7.17 -4.31 4.91
CA VAL A 142 -6.46 -4.89 3.75
C VAL A 142 -6.97 -6.31 3.46
N TYR A 143 -7.29 -7.06 4.51
CA TYR A 143 -7.86 -8.40 4.42
C TYR A 143 -9.24 -8.44 5.04
N GLU A 144 -10.12 -9.23 4.42
CA GLU A 144 -11.49 -9.45 4.88
C GLU A 144 -11.81 -10.96 4.87
N PRO A 145 -12.65 -11.44 5.81
CA PRO A 145 -13.20 -12.78 5.74
C PRO A 145 -14.01 -12.97 4.46
N SER A 146 -13.85 -14.11 3.79
CA SER A 146 -14.52 -14.41 2.53
C SER A 146 -14.93 -15.89 2.46
N ASN A 147 -16.07 -16.14 1.82
CA ASN A 147 -16.52 -17.48 1.44
C ASN A 147 -16.29 -17.64 -0.08
N SER A 148 -15.08 -18.08 -0.45
CA SER A 148 -14.66 -18.21 -1.85
C SER A 148 -14.47 -19.66 -2.25
N ALA A 149 -14.82 -19.99 -3.50
CA ALA A 149 -14.45 -21.26 -4.13
C ALA A 149 -12.96 -21.33 -4.50
N TYR A 150 -12.25 -20.19 -4.47
CA TYR A 150 -10.81 -20.09 -4.73
C TYR A 150 -10.01 -20.08 -3.44
N ARG A 151 -8.99 -20.94 -3.35
CA ARG A 151 -7.97 -20.90 -2.30
C ARG A 151 -6.61 -21.23 -2.87
N SER A 152 -5.71 -20.25 -2.86
CA SER A 152 -4.30 -20.46 -3.24
C SER A 152 -3.45 -20.73 -2.01
N GLY A 153 -2.46 -21.61 -2.15
CA GLY A 153 -1.45 -21.83 -1.12
C GLY A 153 -0.59 -20.58 -0.94
N TRP A 154 -0.36 -20.17 0.31
CA TRP A 154 0.51 -19.05 0.66
C TRP A 154 1.50 -19.46 1.76
N PHE A 155 2.59 -18.71 1.87
CA PHE A 155 3.62 -18.90 2.90
C PHE A 155 4.17 -17.53 3.30
N SER A 156 4.83 -17.48 4.46
CA SER A 156 5.50 -16.26 4.92
C SER A 156 7.00 -16.33 4.68
N VAL A 157 7.60 -15.19 4.42
CA VAL A 157 9.04 -15.02 4.22
C VAL A 157 9.57 -14.03 5.24
N VAL A 158 10.69 -14.38 5.89
CA VAL A 158 11.40 -13.46 6.78
C VAL A 158 12.13 -12.41 5.94
N LYS A 159 11.91 -11.14 6.25
CA LYS A 159 12.57 -10.01 5.57
C LYS A 159 14.05 -9.92 6.00
N LYS A 160 14.80 -9.02 5.34
CA LYS A 160 16.26 -8.84 5.56
C LYS A 160 16.64 -8.47 7.01
N ASP A 161 15.73 -7.84 7.74
CA ASP A 161 15.87 -7.50 9.16
C ASP A 161 15.77 -8.73 10.10
N GLY A 162 15.54 -9.93 9.55
CA GLY A 162 15.52 -11.20 10.30
C GLY A 162 14.32 -11.39 11.22
N THR A 163 13.49 -10.36 11.38
CA THR A 163 12.42 -10.33 12.39
C THR A 163 11.04 -10.18 11.76
N SER A 164 10.92 -9.28 10.79
CA SER A 164 9.65 -8.97 10.12
C SER A 164 9.26 -10.06 9.14
N LEU A 165 7.96 -10.36 9.08
CA LEU A 165 7.39 -11.31 8.13
C LEU A 165 6.75 -10.58 6.96
N ARG A 166 6.85 -11.18 5.77
CA ARG A 166 6.08 -10.82 4.59
C ARG A 166 5.22 -12.01 4.18
N ILE A 167 3.98 -11.72 3.84
CA ILE A 167 3.03 -12.65 3.22
C ILE A 167 2.86 -12.20 1.77
#